data_AF-A0A9P0FL03-F1
#
_entry.id   AF-A0A9P0FL03-F1
#
_cell.length_a   1.000
_cell.length_b   1.000
_cell.length_c   1.000
_cell.angle_alpha   90.00
_cell.angle_beta   90.00
_cell.angle_gamma   90.00
#
_symmetry.space_group_name_H-M   'P 1'
#
loop_
_entity.id
_entity.type
_entity.pdbx_description
1 polymer ?
#
loop_
_entity_poly.entity_id
_entity_poly.type
_entity_poly.pdbx_seq_one_letter_code
_entity_poly.pdbx_strand_id
1 'polypeptide(L)'
;MFRIVLMCLVISLSDANKKLLSDNLENVNIDITELWGRFPLNLMKNGTQISQKCRVAYDHYLEGLNNFNLDDLKMWDSTGKLPSGILSGNINQFGDFDECMGLKNGKYCLADIDIKPAMKGVFASYKGYVHSFFPIKDTLNDSNHRTPGFSMIKWGFCIPKDCSNVDLEKSLQEHLGFEAKVKSNMCQVGSPIKSKASIGLQITRWYFAILLVLVVTASIMHSKLQNSKNIFSKILFCFAFQRNFESLTTVKDEKEEFSSIHGFRALSAIALLGTHKSMALLFNPYINRVKLAEVIFLYSIFCFILNTIL
;
A
#
# COMPACT_ATOMS: atom_id res chain seq x y z
N MET A 1 24.16 26.65 -13.24
CA MET A 1 24.45 25.85 -12.03
C MET A 1 24.10 24.35 -12.17
N PHE A 2 23.15 23.96 -13.04
CA PHE A 2 22.85 22.54 -13.36
C PHE A 2 23.80 21.85 -14.37
N ARG A 3 24.71 22.58 -15.02
CA ARG A 3 25.68 22.03 -16.01
C ARG A 3 27.00 21.52 -15.40
N ILE A 4 27.27 21.80 -14.13
CA ILE A 4 28.54 21.39 -13.46
C ILE A 4 28.40 20.02 -12.78
N VAL A 5 27.18 19.60 -12.42
CA VAL A 5 26.92 18.29 -11.80
C VAL A 5 26.97 17.14 -12.83
N LEU A 6 26.70 17.43 -14.10
CA LEU A 6 26.67 16.43 -15.18
C LEU A 6 28.06 16.08 -15.74
N MET A 7 29.09 16.89 -15.47
CA MET A 7 30.44 16.69 -15.99
C MET A 7 31.33 15.79 -15.10
N CYS A 8 30.98 15.62 -13.82
CA CYS A 8 31.76 14.80 -12.88
C CYS A 8 31.43 13.30 -12.90
N LEU A 9 30.35 12.87 -13.57
CA LEU A 9 30.00 11.43 -13.70
C LEU A 9 30.54 10.79 -14.99
N VAL A 10 31.16 11.57 -15.88
CA VAL A 10 31.68 11.10 -17.18
C VAL A 10 33.15 10.65 -17.10
N ILE A 11 33.80 10.78 -15.94
CA ILE A 11 35.21 10.43 -15.76
C ILE A 11 35.35 9.45 -14.59
N SER A 12 34.99 8.19 -14.81
CA SER A 12 35.55 7.01 -14.11
C SER A 12 34.84 5.75 -14.57
N LEU A 13 35.40 5.10 -15.61
CA LEU A 13 35.56 3.63 -15.76
C LEU A 13 35.64 3.26 -17.26
N SER A 14 36.82 3.54 -17.81
CA SER A 14 37.57 2.79 -18.84
C SER A 14 36.80 1.89 -19.84
N ASP A 15 36.76 2.37 -21.08
CA ASP A 15 36.31 1.74 -22.34
C ASP A 15 37.01 0.43 -22.78
N ALA A 16 37.84 -0.21 -21.94
CA ALA A 16 38.72 -1.30 -22.40
C ALA A 16 38.13 -2.73 -22.29
N ASN A 17 37.01 -2.95 -21.60
CA ASN A 17 36.46 -4.32 -21.40
C ASN A 17 35.13 -4.60 -22.12
N LYS A 18 34.64 -3.65 -22.93
CA LYS A 18 33.33 -3.74 -23.63
C LYS A 18 33.30 -4.76 -24.78
N LYS A 19 34.46 -5.22 -25.25
CA LYS A 19 34.62 -6.05 -26.46
C LYS A 19 34.93 -7.53 -26.19
N LEU A 20 35.24 -7.91 -24.94
CA LEU A 20 35.58 -9.30 -24.58
C LEU A 20 34.44 -10.01 -23.80
N LEU A 21 33.40 -9.27 -23.41
CA LEU A 21 32.21 -9.77 -22.72
C LEU A 21 30.97 -9.88 -23.62
N SER A 22 31.08 -9.53 -24.91
CA SER A 22 29.96 -9.49 -25.86
C SER A 22 29.59 -10.84 -26.47
N ASP A 23 30.40 -11.89 -26.28
CA ASP A 23 30.29 -13.07 -27.15
C ASP A 23 29.61 -14.28 -26.49
N ASN A 24 29.12 -14.22 -25.24
CA ASN A 24 28.54 -15.42 -24.59
C ASN A 24 27.41 -15.21 -23.56
N LEU A 25 26.55 -14.20 -23.69
CA LEU A 25 25.33 -14.13 -22.86
C LEU A 25 24.09 -13.73 -23.68
N GLU A 26 23.45 -14.75 -24.25
CA GLU A 26 22.01 -14.69 -24.55
C GLU A 26 21.22 -14.43 -23.25
N ASN A 27 20.28 -13.49 -23.36
CA ASN A 27 19.06 -13.29 -22.56
C ASN A 27 18.99 -11.97 -21.77
N VAL A 28 18.35 -10.99 -22.43
CA VAL A 28 17.78 -9.73 -21.94
C VAL A 28 18.75 -8.82 -21.18
N ASN A 29 19.45 -7.99 -21.94
CA ASN A 29 20.23 -6.87 -21.40
C ASN A 29 19.26 -5.73 -21.02
N ILE A 30 18.59 -5.84 -19.86
CA ILE A 30 17.85 -4.72 -19.28
C ILE A 30 18.88 -3.72 -18.76
N ASP A 31 19.19 -2.68 -19.53
CA ASP A 31 19.94 -1.56 -19.01
C ASP A 31 19.09 -0.86 -17.94
N ILE A 32 19.43 -1.10 -16.68
CA ILE A 32 18.73 -0.53 -15.53
C ILE A 32 18.74 1.01 -15.63
N THR A 33 19.82 1.62 -16.11
CA THR A 33 19.89 3.09 -16.22
C THR A 33 18.92 3.62 -17.27
N GLU A 34 18.75 2.90 -18.37
CA GLU A 34 17.76 3.20 -19.40
C GLU A 34 16.33 2.95 -18.91
N LEU A 35 16.08 1.85 -18.20
CA LEU A 35 14.79 1.57 -17.57
C LEU A 35 14.40 2.68 -16.58
N TRP A 36 15.35 3.17 -15.79
CA TRP A 36 15.15 4.26 -14.84
C TRP A 36 14.85 5.60 -15.52
N GLY A 37 15.44 5.85 -16.69
CA GLY A 37 15.15 7.04 -17.49
C GLY A 37 13.84 6.96 -18.26
N ARG A 38 13.36 5.75 -18.59
CA ARG A 38 12.18 5.52 -19.44
C ARG A 38 10.92 5.20 -18.67
N PHE A 39 10.97 4.56 -17.50
CA PHE A 39 9.76 4.16 -16.78
C PHE A 39 9.12 5.35 -16.04
N PRO A 40 7.78 5.58 -16.12
CA PRO A 40 6.74 4.80 -16.80
C PRO A 40 6.40 5.28 -18.24
N LEU A 41 7.21 6.18 -18.83
CA LEU A 41 7.00 6.69 -20.20
C LEU A 41 7.09 5.57 -21.26
N ASN A 42 6.30 5.73 -22.32
CA ASN A 42 6.23 4.82 -23.48
C ASN A 42 5.75 3.40 -23.20
N LEU A 43 5.20 3.11 -22.00
CA LEU A 43 4.73 1.77 -21.64
C LEU A 43 3.76 1.18 -22.69
N MET A 44 2.83 1.99 -23.20
CA MET A 44 1.83 1.57 -24.20
C MET A 44 2.15 2.03 -25.63
N LYS A 45 3.29 2.72 -25.85
CA LYS A 45 3.61 3.28 -27.16
C LYS A 45 3.90 2.16 -28.16
N ASN A 46 3.30 2.23 -29.35
CA ASN A 46 3.45 1.21 -30.41
C ASN A 46 3.04 -0.23 -30.03
N GLY A 47 2.42 -0.48 -28.87
CA GLY A 47 2.09 -1.84 -28.43
C GLY A 47 1.19 -2.55 -29.43
N THR A 48 1.54 -3.74 -29.89
CA THR A 48 0.77 -4.44 -30.94
C THR A 48 -0.50 -5.07 -30.39
N GLN A 49 -0.55 -5.33 -29.08
CA GLN A 49 -1.62 -6.11 -28.45
C GLN A 49 -2.72 -5.28 -27.76
N ILE A 50 -2.59 -3.95 -27.77
CA ILE A 50 -3.54 -3.02 -27.14
C ILE A 50 -4.66 -2.59 -28.10
N SER A 51 -5.81 -2.23 -27.52
CA SER A 51 -6.96 -1.71 -28.27
C SER A 51 -6.64 -0.43 -29.05
N GLN A 52 -7.28 -0.26 -30.22
CA GLN A 52 -7.06 0.93 -31.06
C GLN A 52 -7.46 2.23 -30.34
N LYS A 53 -8.53 2.19 -29.53
CA LYS A 53 -8.97 3.33 -28.72
C LYS A 53 -7.91 3.73 -27.69
N CYS A 54 -7.33 2.75 -26.98
CA CYS A 54 -6.27 3.00 -26.02
C CYS A 54 -5.02 3.58 -26.71
N ARG A 55 -4.63 3.05 -27.87
CA ARG A 55 -3.48 3.55 -28.63
C ARG A 55 -3.62 5.03 -28.98
N VAL A 56 -4.76 5.39 -29.59
CA VAL A 56 -5.04 6.80 -29.95
C VAL A 56 -5.07 7.71 -28.73
N ALA A 57 -5.70 7.27 -27.64
CA ALA A 57 -5.75 8.05 -26.40
C ALA A 57 -4.37 8.22 -25.74
N TYR A 58 -3.54 7.18 -25.79
CA TYR A 58 -2.18 7.20 -25.26
C TYR A 58 -1.26 8.08 -26.11
N ASP A 59 -1.39 8.06 -27.43
CA ASP A 59 -0.63 8.94 -28.33
C ASP A 59 -0.97 10.41 -28.08
N HIS A 60 -2.25 10.74 -27.90
CA HIS A 60 -2.67 12.08 -27.52
C HIS A 60 -2.12 12.50 -26.14
N TYR A 61 -2.11 11.59 -25.18
CA TYR A 61 -1.48 11.82 -23.87
C TYR A 61 0.02 12.12 -24.01
N LEU A 62 0.76 11.37 -24.82
CA LEU A 62 2.18 11.62 -25.05
C LEU A 62 2.44 12.96 -25.76
N GLU A 63 1.58 13.33 -26.72
CA GLU A 63 1.64 14.65 -27.37
C GLU A 63 1.41 15.78 -26.36
N GLY A 64 0.36 15.66 -25.54
CA GLY A 64 0.06 16.63 -24.48
C GLY A 64 1.18 16.76 -23.45
N LEU A 65 1.82 15.64 -23.09
CA LEU A 65 2.98 15.62 -22.21
C LEU A 65 4.19 16.37 -22.80
N ASN A 66 4.47 16.19 -24.10
CA ASN A 66 5.54 16.92 -24.80
C ASN A 66 5.24 18.43 -24.89
N ASN A 67 3.96 18.79 -24.92
CA ASN A 67 3.49 20.18 -24.93
C ASN A 67 3.32 20.77 -23.52
N PHE A 68 3.74 20.07 -22.46
CA PHE A 68 3.58 20.49 -21.06
C PHE A 68 2.13 20.79 -20.65
N ASN A 69 1.17 20.04 -21.20
CA ASN A 69 -0.21 20.11 -20.77
C ASN A 69 -0.34 19.67 -19.30
N LEU A 70 -1.03 20.46 -18.49
CA LEU A 70 -1.15 20.21 -17.05
C LEU A 70 -1.84 18.89 -16.70
N ASP A 71 -2.91 18.52 -17.41
CA ASP A 71 -3.65 17.28 -17.10
C ASP A 71 -2.83 16.04 -17.46
N ASP A 72 -2.06 16.10 -18.55
CA ASP A 72 -1.14 15.03 -18.96
C ASP A 72 0.09 14.95 -18.04
N LEU A 73 0.62 16.09 -17.60
CA LEU A 73 1.69 16.15 -16.59
C LEU A 73 1.23 15.52 -15.26
N LYS A 74 0.02 15.83 -14.80
CA LYS A 74 -0.57 15.20 -13.62
C LYS A 74 -0.77 13.71 -13.81
N MET A 75 -1.28 13.27 -14.97
CA MET A 75 -1.40 11.84 -15.27
C MET A 75 -0.05 11.12 -15.17
N TRP A 76 1.01 11.75 -15.70
CA TRP A 76 2.37 11.22 -15.59
C TRP A 76 2.88 11.22 -14.15
N ASP A 77 2.70 12.31 -13.40
CA ASP A 77 3.17 12.46 -12.01
C ASP A 77 2.45 11.50 -11.05
N SER A 78 1.16 11.30 -11.26
CA SER A 78 0.32 10.37 -10.52
C SER A 78 0.73 8.89 -10.65
N THR A 79 1.45 8.52 -11.70
CA THR A 79 1.92 7.13 -11.87
C THR A 79 3.10 6.83 -10.95
N GLY A 80 3.09 5.65 -10.30
CA GLY A 80 4.18 5.21 -9.43
C GLY A 80 5.55 5.26 -10.12
N LYS A 81 6.56 5.80 -9.42
CA LYS A 81 7.93 5.97 -9.91
C LYS A 81 8.88 4.99 -9.25
N LEU A 82 10.02 4.75 -9.89
CA LEU A 82 11.07 3.90 -9.32
C LEU A 82 11.58 4.51 -8.00
N PRO A 83 11.45 3.77 -6.88
CA PRO A 83 11.82 4.30 -5.59
C PRO A 83 13.28 3.99 -5.26
N SER A 84 13.83 4.76 -4.32
CA SER A 84 15.04 4.35 -3.63
C SER A 84 14.75 3.23 -2.62
N GLY A 85 15.74 2.38 -2.34
CA GLY A 85 15.61 1.34 -1.32
C GLY A 85 14.96 0.03 -1.80
N ILE A 86 15.02 -0.27 -3.10
CA ILE A 86 14.53 -1.55 -3.66
C ILE A 86 15.18 -2.76 -2.95
N LEU A 87 16.49 -2.70 -2.66
CA LEU A 87 17.20 -3.75 -1.91
C LEU A 87 16.86 -3.78 -0.40
N SER A 88 16.09 -2.81 0.09
CA SER A 88 15.50 -2.83 1.43
C SER A 88 14.01 -3.24 1.39
N GLY A 89 13.53 -3.68 0.23
CA GLY A 89 12.16 -4.12 0.00
C GLY A 89 11.17 -2.99 -0.30
N ASN A 90 11.65 -1.77 -0.63
CA ASN A 90 10.78 -0.68 -1.11
C ASN A 90 10.36 -0.92 -2.56
N ILE A 91 9.45 -1.88 -2.78
CA ILE A 91 9.01 -2.27 -4.12
C ILE A 91 7.58 -1.83 -4.45
N ASN A 92 6.73 -1.68 -3.44
CA ASN A 92 5.33 -1.30 -3.66
C ASN A 92 5.23 0.21 -3.87
N GLN A 93 4.75 0.63 -5.02
CA GLN A 93 4.61 2.05 -5.39
C GLN A 93 3.20 2.30 -5.90
N PHE A 94 2.40 3.02 -5.12
CA PHE A 94 1.01 3.30 -5.49
C PHE A 94 0.86 4.58 -6.34
N GLY A 95 1.87 5.44 -6.41
CA GLY A 95 1.72 6.74 -7.05
C GLY A 95 0.71 7.64 -6.31
N ASP A 96 0.28 8.72 -6.97
CA ASP A 96 -0.76 9.62 -6.43
C ASP A 96 -2.13 9.23 -6.98
N PHE A 97 -2.87 8.48 -6.15
CA PHE A 97 -4.22 8.04 -6.47
C PHE A 97 -5.18 9.22 -6.61
N ASP A 98 -5.16 10.15 -5.66
CA ASP A 98 -6.13 11.24 -5.59
C ASP A 98 -5.94 12.24 -6.74
N GLU A 99 -4.69 12.49 -7.12
CA GLU A 99 -4.38 13.32 -8.29
C GLU A 99 -4.90 12.66 -9.58
N CYS A 100 -4.64 11.36 -9.78
CA CYS A 100 -5.16 10.62 -10.94
C CYS A 100 -6.70 10.65 -11.00
N MET A 101 -7.35 10.45 -9.84
CA MET A 101 -8.81 10.46 -9.75
C MET A 101 -9.41 11.85 -9.96
N GLY A 102 -8.62 12.91 -9.77
CA GLY A 102 -8.98 14.28 -10.10
C GLY A 102 -9.01 14.58 -11.60
N LEU A 103 -8.53 13.68 -12.47
CA LEU A 103 -8.49 13.87 -13.91
C LEU A 103 -9.72 13.29 -14.60
N LYS A 104 -10.38 14.08 -15.47
CA LYS A 104 -11.53 13.62 -16.28
C LYS A 104 -11.17 12.49 -17.25
N ASN A 105 -9.93 12.52 -17.74
CA ASN A 105 -9.42 11.56 -18.70
C ASN A 105 -8.48 10.53 -18.06
N GLY A 106 -8.31 10.57 -16.73
CA GLY A 106 -7.47 9.62 -16.01
C GLY A 106 -8.23 8.37 -15.59
N LYS A 107 -7.50 7.27 -15.48
CA LYS A 107 -7.94 6.01 -14.90
C LYS A 107 -6.79 5.44 -14.11
N TYR A 108 -6.99 5.32 -12.81
CA TYR A 108 -6.03 4.71 -11.92
C TYR A 108 -6.19 3.18 -11.95
N CYS A 109 -5.10 2.43 -12.08
CA CYS A 109 -5.08 0.98 -12.04
C CYS A 109 -3.94 0.49 -11.14
N LEU A 110 -4.22 -0.46 -10.25
CA LEU A 110 -3.19 -1.15 -9.49
C LEU A 110 -2.83 -2.50 -10.13
N ALA A 111 -1.58 -2.65 -10.52
CA ALA A 111 -1.03 -3.88 -11.09
C ALA A 111 -0.26 -4.69 -10.05
N ASP A 112 -0.49 -6.00 -10.03
CA ASP A 112 0.38 -6.97 -9.35
C ASP A 112 1.38 -7.51 -10.39
N ILE A 113 2.68 -7.32 -10.16
CA ILE A 113 3.75 -7.64 -11.11
C ILE A 113 4.66 -8.71 -10.49
N ASP A 114 4.85 -9.83 -11.20
CA ASP A 114 5.83 -10.86 -10.87
C ASP A 114 7.12 -10.63 -11.67
N ILE A 115 8.18 -10.24 -10.96
CA ILE A 115 9.52 -10.00 -11.52
C ILE A 115 10.44 -11.22 -11.44
N LYS A 116 9.95 -12.39 -11.00
CA LYS A 116 10.73 -13.65 -11.05
C LYS A 116 11.29 -13.95 -12.44
N PRO A 117 10.59 -13.73 -13.57
CA PRO A 117 11.14 -13.97 -14.89
C PRO A 117 12.36 -13.10 -15.20
N ALA A 118 12.38 -11.87 -14.68
CA ALA A 118 13.44 -10.89 -14.90
C ALA A 118 14.63 -11.04 -13.94
N MET A 119 14.43 -11.63 -12.76
CA MET A 119 15.50 -11.88 -11.79
C MET A 119 16.23 -13.21 -12.05
N LYS A 120 16.83 -13.33 -13.24
CA LYS A 120 17.72 -14.43 -13.64
C LYS A 120 19.19 -13.97 -13.67
N GLY A 121 20.12 -14.92 -13.76
CA GLY A 121 21.56 -14.65 -13.85
C GLY A 121 22.07 -13.89 -12.63
N VAL A 122 22.81 -12.78 -12.87
CA VAL A 122 23.44 -11.95 -11.83
C VAL A 122 22.42 -11.38 -10.83
N PHE A 123 21.16 -11.19 -11.25
CA PHE A 123 20.11 -10.62 -10.41
C PHE A 123 19.44 -11.65 -9.47
N ALA A 124 19.70 -12.95 -9.65
CA ALA A 124 19.14 -13.99 -8.80
C ALA A 124 19.51 -13.83 -7.32
N SER A 125 20.73 -13.34 -7.04
CA SER A 125 21.24 -13.12 -5.68
C SER A 125 20.50 -12.01 -4.91
N TYR A 126 19.86 -11.08 -5.62
CA TYR A 126 19.17 -9.94 -4.99
C TYR A 126 17.67 -10.18 -4.78
N LYS A 127 17.13 -11.26 -5.35
CA LYS A 127 15.71 -11.62 -5.27
C LYS A 127 15.19 -11.69 -3.83
N GLY A 128 16.02 -12.16 -2.89
CA GLY A 128 15.71 -12.15 -1.45
C GLY A 128 15.46 -10.74 -0.94
N TYR A 129 16.40 -9.82 -1.13
CA TYR A 129 16.30 -8.43 -0.67
C TYR A 129 15.09 -7.69 -1.21
N VAL A 130 14.86 -7.80 -2.53
CA VAL A 130 13.74 -7.14 -3.22
C VAL A 130 12.39 -7.57 -2.65
N HIS A 131 12.23 -8.87 -2.36
CA HIS A 131 11.01 -9.45 -1.81
C HIS A 131 11.06 -9.67 -0.29
N SER A 132 11.99 -9.03 0.41
CA SER A 132 12.16 -9.15 1.87
C SER A 132 12.26 -10.60 2.37
N PHE A 133 12.91 -11.47 1.59
CA PHE A 133 13.13 -12.89 1.83
C PHE A 133 11.87 -13.77 1.80
N PHE A 134 10.78 -13.30 1.19
CA PHE A 134 9.54 -14.06 0.99
C PHE A 134 8.95 -14.67 2.28
N PRO A 135 8.69 -13.86 3.33
CA PRO A 135 8.10 -14.36 4.57
C PRO A 135 6.72 -15.00 4.33
N ILE A 136 5.97 -14.48 3.36
CA ILE A 136 4.68 -14.98 2.93
C ILE A 136 4.70 -15.03 1.40
N LYS A 137 4.63 -16.24 0.84
CA LYS A 137 4.66 -16.44 -0.61
C LYS A 137 3.25 -16.39 -1.18
N ASP A 138 3.08 -15.67 -2.26
CA ASP A 138 1.87 -15.58 -3.07
C ASP A 138 2.16 -15.78 -4.57
N THR A 139 1.08 -15.93 -5.34
CA THR A 139 1.08 -16.01 -6.81
C THR A 139 0.03 -15.07 -7.39
N LEU A 140 0.16 -14.70 -8.67
CA LEU A 140 -0.75 -13.77 -9.35
C LEU A 140 -2.22 -14.22 -9.36
N ASN A 141 -2.46 -15.53 -9.27
CA ASN A 141 -3.79 -16.13 -9.29
C ASN A 141 -4.36 -16.41 -7.89
N ASP A 142 -3.58 -16.16 -6.83
CA ASP A 142 -4.03 -16.39 -5.46
C ASP A 142 -4.73 -15.14 -4.89
N SER A 143 -6.05 -15.09 -5.00
CA SER A 143 -6.83 -13.93 -4.58
C SER A 143 -7.26 -13.97 -3.11
N ASN A 144 -7.04 -15.06 -2.37
CA ASN A 144 -7.78 -15.35 -1.14
C ASN A 144 -6.94 -15.43 0.14
N HIS A 145 -5.69 -14.97 0.10
CA HIS A 145 -4.90 -14.83 1.31
C HIS A 145 -5.33 -13.63 2.15
N ARG A 146 -5.62 -13.86 3.44
CA ARG A 146 -5.92 -12.80 4.42
C ARG A 146 -4.69 -11.94 4.73
N THR A 147 -3.49 -12.42 4.42
CA THR A 147 -2.22 -11.72 4.56
C THR A 147 -1.70 -11.26 3.20
N PRO A 148 -1.05 -10.09 3.11
CA PRO A 148 -0.43 -9.67 1.86
C PRO A 148 0.82 -10.50 1.62
N GLY A 149 0.95 -11.04 0.41
CA GLY A 149 2.16 -11.75 0.04
C GLY A 149 3.31 -10.83 -0.34
N PHE A 150 4.48 -11.43 -0.42
CA PHE A 150 5.76 -10.76 -0.61
C PHE A 150 6.40 -11.13 -1.94
N SER A 151 5.79 -12.00 -2.75
CA SER A 151 6.35 -12.45 -4.03
C SER A 151 6.07 -11.51 -5.19
N MET A 152 5.14 -10.57 -5.04
CA MET A 152 4.70 -9.67 -6.10
C MET A 152 4.95 -8.20 -5.74
N ILE A 153 5.14 -7.39 -6.78
CA ILE A 153 5.26 -5.94 -6.71
C ILE A 153 3.89 -5.32 -6.98
N LYS A 154 3.43 -4.43 -6.10
CA LYS A 154 2.22 -3.63 -6.35
C LYS A 154 2.59 -2.29 -6.96
N TRP A 155 2.08 -2.00 -8.15
CA TRP A 155 2.40 -0.78 -8.88
C TRP A 155 1.17 -0.03 -9.38
N GLY A 156 1.04 1.24 -9.00
CA GLY A 156 -0.04 2.11 -9.41
C GLY A 156 0.27 2.81 -10.74
N PHE A 157 -0.66 2.74 -11.68
CA PHE A 157 -0.59 3.40 -12.98
C PHE A 157 -1.77 4.34 -13.17
N CYS A 158 -1.49 5.57 -13.59
CA CYS A 158 -2.52 6.46 -14.11
C CYS A 158 -2.45 6.45 -15.63
N ILE A 159 -3.48 5.90 -16.27
CA ILE A 159 -3.56 5.72 -17.72
C ILE A 159 -4.77 6.48 -18.29
N PRO A 160 -4.84 6.70 -19.60
CA PRO A 160 -6.03 7.29 -20.22
C PRO A 160 -7.29 6.44 -19.95
N LYS A 161 -8.43 7.09 -19.73
CA LYS A 161 -9.72 6.44 -19.43
C LYS A 161 -10.15 5.40 -20.46
N ASP A 162 -9.74 5.59 -21.71
CA ASP A 162 -10.09 4.74 -22.84
C ASP A 162 -9.28 3.43 -22.88
N CYS A 163 -8.26 3.31 -22.04
CA CYS A 163 -7.47 2.09 -21.87
C CYS A 163 -8.14 1.12 -20.87
N SER A 164 -8.14 -0.17 -21.24
CA SER A 164 -8.65 -1.24 -20.37
C SER A 164 -7.56 -1.77 -19.44
N ASN A 165 -7.96 -2.50 -18.39
CA ASN A 165 -7.02 -3.21 -17.53
C ASN A 165 -6.23 -4.29 -18.31
N VAL A 166 -6.86 -4.90 -19.32
CA VAL A 166 -6.22 -5.89 -20.20
C VAL A 166 -5.17 -5.24 -21.10
N ASP A 167 -5.41 -4.01 -21.59
CA ASP A 167 -4.42 -3.26 -22.37
C ASP A 167 -3.15 -2.99 -21.52
N LEU A 168 -3.33 -2.67 -20.24
CA LEU A 168 -2.21 -2.49 -19.30
C LEU A 168 -1.47 -3.81 -19.01
N GLU A 169 -2.18 -4.92 -18.74
CA GLU A 169 -1.56 -6.24 -18.55
C GLU A 169 -0.67 -6.62 -19.76
N LYS A 170 -1.21 -6.49 -20.97
CA LYS A 170 -0.49 -6.82 -22.21
C LYS A 170 0.69 -5.91 -22.46
N SER A 171 0.53 -4.61 -22.21
CA SER A 171 1.58 -3.62 -22.40
C SER A 171 2.77 -3.84 -21.46
N LEU A 172 2.52 -4.22 -20.20
CA LEU A 172 3.56 -4.62 -19.24
C LEU A 172 4.31 -5.88 -19.72
N GLN A 173 3.59 -6.87 -20.23
CA GLN A 173 4.20 -8.10 -20.75
C GLN A 173 5.03 -7.85 -22.02
N GLU A 174 4.53 -7.03 -22.94
CA GLU A 174 5.17 -6.75 -24.25
C GLU A 174 6.43 -5.89 -24.10
N HIS A 175 6.41 -4.85 -23.27
CA HIS A 175 7.51 -3.88 -23.20
C HIS A 175 8.51 -4.14 -22.08
N LEU A 176 8.07 -4.75 -20.98
CA LEU A 176 8.93 -5.01 -19.82
C LEU A 176 9.25 -6.50 -19.63
N GLY A 177 8.55 -7.39 -20.34
CA GLY A 177 8.71 -8.84 -20.16
C GLY A 177 8.26 -9.36 -18.80
N PHE A 178 7.52 -8.55 -18.03
CA PHE A 178 7.03 -8.92 -16.70
C PHE A 178 5.65 -9.57 -16.81
N GLU A 179 5.45 -10.63 -16.04
CA GLU A 179 4.13 -11.23 -15.87
C GLU A 179 3.33 -10.34 -14.90
N ALA A 180 2.21 -9.79 -15.36
CA ALA A 180 1.42 -8.85 -14.58
C ALA A 180 -0.07 -9.20 -14.58
N LYS A 181 -0.73 -8.93 -13.46
CA LYS A 181 -2.18 -9.08 -13.30
C LYS A 181 -2.80 -7.78 -12.81
N VAL A 182 -3.81 -7.30 -13.53
CA VAL A 182 -4.57 -6.09 -13.23
C VAL A 182 -6.04 -6.47 -13.15
N LYS A 183 -6.53 -6.64 -11.92
CA LYS A 183 -7.94 -6.96 -11.68
C LYS A 183 -8.82 -5.77 -12.05
N SER A 184 -9.96 -6.02 -12.68
CA SER A 184 -10.88 -4.97 -13.15
C SER A 184 -11.37 -4.07 -12.00
N ASN A 185 -11.62 -4.65 -10.82
CA ASN A 185 -12.02 -3.90 -9.61
C ASN A 185 -10.90 -3.06 -8.99
N MET A 186 -9.66 -3.22 -9.45
CA MET A 186 -8.49 -2.43 -9.05
C MET A 186 -8.19 -1.30 -10.04
N CYS A 187 -9.10 -1.07 -11.01
CA CYS A 187 -9.07 0.06 -11.91
C CYS A 187 -10.28 0.97 -11.68
N GLN A 188 -10.03 2.27 -11.52
CA GLN A 188 -11.05 3.28 -11.24
C GLN A 188 -10.89 4.46 -12.19
N VAL A 189 -11.98 4.87 -12.83
CA VAL A 189 -11.99 6.02 -13.74
C VAL A 189 -12.11 7.29 -12.90
N GLY A 190 -11.27 8.28 -13.20
CA GLY A 190 -11.25 9.55 -12.51
C GLY A 190 -12.60 10.29 -12.60
N SER A 191 -12.98 10.90 -11.50
CA SER A 191 -14.16 11.75 -11.39
C SER A 191 -13.75 13.01 -10.63
N PRO A 192 -13.47 14.13 -11.32
CA PRO A 192 -13.05 15.38 -10.67
C PRO A 192 -14.13 15.99 -9.77
N ILE A 193 -15.36 15.47 -9.86
CA ILE A 193 -16.46 15.90 -9.01
C ILE A 193 -16.14 15.36 -7.62
N LYS A 194 -15.63 16.24 -6.75
CA LYS A 194 -15.42 15.96 -5.32
C LYS A 194 -16.63 15.22 -4.81
N SER A 195 -16.43 13.96 -4.44
CA SER A 195 -17.46 13.09 -3.89
C SER A 195 -18.22 13.88 -2.83
N LYS A 196 -19.52 14.11 -3.05
CA LYS A 196 -20.39 14.66 -2.00
C LYS A 196 -20.20 13.76 -0.79
N ALA A 197 -19.93 14.36 0.38
CA ALA A 197 -19.68 13.61 1.60
C ALA A 197 -20.68 12.44 1.70
N SER A 198 -20.15 11.22 1.64
CA SER A 198 -20.96 9.99 1.65
C SER A 198 -21.98 10.10 2.78
N ILE A 199 -23.22 9.66 2.53
CA ILE A 199 -24.27 9.60 3.56
C ILE A 199 -23.72 8.86 4.79
N GLY A 200 -22.93 7.80 4.58
CA GLY A 200 -22.24 7.08 5.66
C GLY A 200 -21.31 7.98 6.47
N LEU A 201 -20.48 8.80 5.82
CA LEU A 201 -19.59 9.74 6.52
C LEU A 201 -20.37 10.75 7.36
N GLN A 202 -21.49 11.25 6.84
CA GLN A 202 -22.34 12.19 7.58
C GLN A 202 -22.98 11.51 8.80
N ILE A 203 -23.51 10.30 8.65
CA ILE A 203 -24.09 9.51 9.74
C ILE A 203 -23.03 9.23 10.81
N THR A 204 -21.84 8.76 10.42
CA THR A 204 -20.74 8.48 11.34
C THR A 204 -20.33 9.73 12.11
N ARG A 205 -20.22 10.88 11.43
CA ARG A 205 -19.88 12.15 12.07
C ARG A 205 -20.91 12.56 13.12
N TRP A 206 -22.20 12.45 12.80
CA TRP A 206 -23.28 12.77 13.74
C TRP A 206 -23.33 11.81 14.92
N TYR A 207 -23.16 10.51 14.67
CA TYR A 207 -23.12 9.49 15.72
C TYR A 207 -22.03 9.78 16.76
N PHE A 208 -20.79 10.02 16.33
CA PHE A 208 -19.70 10.33 17.26
C PHE A 208 -19.84 11.69 17.93
N ALA A 209 -20.37 12.70 17.22
CA ALA A 209 -20.64 14.01 17.82
C ALA A 209 -21.71 13.91 18.93
N ILE A 210 -22.80 13.17 18.72
CA ILE A 210 -23.84 12.95 19.72
C ILE A 210 -23.27 12.17 20.91
N LEU A 211 -22.51 11.10 20.66
CA LEU A 211 -21.88 10.32 21.72
C LEU A 211 -20.93 11.17 22.56
N LEU A 212 -20.12 12.03 21.93
CA LEU A 212 -19.24 12.97 22.63
C LEU A 212 -20.05 13.93 23.51
N VAL A 213 -21.14 14.51 22.99
CA VAL A 213 -22.02 15.41 23.76
C VAL A 213 -22.65 14.69 24.95
N LEU A 214 -23.14 13.45 24.76
CA LEU A 214 -23.68 12.63 25.86
C LEU A 214 -22.64 12.37 26.94
N VAL A 215 -21.41 12.01 26.56
CA VAL A 215 -20.31 11.76 27.51
C VAL A 215 -19.94 13.03 28.26
N VAL A 216 -19.77 14.16 27.57
CA VAL A 216 -19.39 15.44 28.19
C VAL A 216 -20.47 15.93 29.15
N THR A 217 -21.74 15.94 28.71
CA THR A 217 -22.87 16.37 29.55
C THR A 217 -23.06 15.47 30.78
N ALA A 218 -23.01 14.15 30.59
CA ALA A 218 -23.10 13.20 31.70
C ALA A 218 -21.94 13.34 32.69
N SER A 219 -20.73 13.61 32.21
CA SER A 219 -19.54 13.77 33.04
C SER A 219 -19.55 15.07 33.83
N ILE A 220 -20.01 16.19 33.23
CA ILE A 220 -20.16 17.47 33.94
C ILE A 220 -21.25 17.38 35.01
N MET A 221 -22.37 16.72 34.70
CA MET A 221 -23.52 16.61 35.61
C MET A 221 -23.45 15.41 36.55
N HIS A 222 -22.30 14.77 36.70
CA HIS A 222 -22.13 13.49 37.39
C HIS A 222 -22.84 13.42 38.76
N SER A 223 -22.58 14.39 39.65
CA SER A 223 -23.16 14.42 41.00
C SER A 223 -24.69 14.61 41.02
N LYS A 224 -25.23 15.40 40.08
CA LYS A 224 -26.67 15.62 39.94
C LYS A 224 -27.38 14.39 39.36
N LEU A 225 -26.74 13.72 38.40
CA LEU A 225 -27.28 12.55 37.74
C LEU A 225 -27.26 11.31 38.66
N GLN A 226 -26.23 11.17 39.51
CA GLN A 226 -26.10 10.08 40.48
C GLN A 226 -27.27 10.04 41.47
N ASN A 227 -27.74 11.19 41.93
CA ASN A 227 -28.81 11.30 42.93
C ASN A 227 -30.22 11.40 42.31
N SER A 228 -30.34 11.43 40.99
CA SER A 228 -31.62 11.60 40.31
C SER A 228 -32.43 10.29 40.25
N LYS A 229 -33.73 10.37 40.55
CA LYS A 229 -34.68 9.24 40.42
C LYS A 229 -35.25 9.10 39.00
N ASN A 230 -35.10 10.11 38.15
CA ASN A 230 -35.68 10.13 36.81
C ASN A 230 -35.02 9.12 35.88
N ILE A 231 -35.83 8.41 35.08
CA ILE A 231 -35.35 7.36 34.16
C ILE A 231 -34.35 7.92 33.14
N PHE A 232 -34.62 9.11 32.59
CA PHE A 232 -33.74 9.76 31.62
C PHE A 232 -32.38 10.14 32.23
N SER A 233 -32.36 10.64 33.47
CA SER A 233 -31.12 10.93 34.19
C SER A 233 -30.29 9.67 34.44
N LYS A 234 -30.94 8.54 34.74
CA LYS A 234 -30.25 7.25 34.89
C LYS A 234 -29.63 6.76 33.59
N ILE A 235 -30.32 6.93 32.46
CA ILE A 235 -29.80 6.60 31.13
C ILE A 235 -28.60 7.49 30.80
N LEU A 236 -28.71 8.81 31.01
CA LEU A 236 -27.62 9.74 30.75
C LEU A 236 -26.39 9.45 31.65
N PHE A 237 -26.63 9.05 32.91
CA PHE A 237 -25.57 8.66 33.84
C PHE A 237 -24.74 7.45 33.38
N CYS A 238 -25.27 6.59 32.49
CA CYS A 238 -24.49 5.49 31.90
C CYS A 238 -23.35 5.98 30.98
N PHE A 239 -23.43 7.21 30.47
CA PHE A 239 -22.39 7.81 29.64
C PHE A 239 -21.34 8.59 30.45
N ALA A 240 -21.50 8.71 31.78
CA ALA A 240 -20.59 9.49 32.61
C ALA A 240 -19.20 8.83 32.66
N PHE A 241 -18.18 9.59 32.25
CA PHE A 241 -16.81 9.10 32.15
C PHE A 241 -16.27 8.62 33.51
N GLN A 242 -16.51 9.37 34.59
CA GLN A 242 -15.99 9.03 35.92
C GLN A 242 -16.47 7.65 36.38
N ARG A 243 -17.78 7.36 36.21
CA ARG A 243 -18.36 6.06 36.56
C ARG A 243 -17.78 4.93 35.72
N ASN A 244 -17.72 5.13 34.40
CA ASN A 244 -17.21 4.11 33.49
C ASN A 244 -15.73 3.85 33.75
N PHE A 245 -14.95 4.89 34.01
CA PHE A 245 -13.53 4.77 34.34
C PHE A 245 -13.30 4.05 35.67
N GLU A 246 -14.05 4.40 36.71
CA GLU A 246 -14.02 3.71 38.00
C GLU A 246 -14.40 2.23 37.84
N SER A 247 -15.46 1.92 37.10
CA SER A 247 -15.85 0.53 36.82
C SER A 247 -14.82 -0.25 35.99
N LEU A 248 -14.03 0.42 35.15
CA LEU A 248 -12.98 -0.21 34.34
C LEU A 248 -11.68 -0.42 35.12
N THR A 249 -11.43 0.41 36.13
CA THR A 249 -10.19 0.39 36.93
C THR A 249 -10.33 -0.35 38.25
N THR A 250 -11.57 -0.59 38.70
CA THR A 250 -11.85 -1.35 39.92
C THR A 250 -11.82 -2.85 39.63
N VAL A 251 -10.89 -3.56 40.28
CA VAL A 251 -10.86 -5.04 40.28
C VAL A 251 -11.84 -5.54 41.34
N LYS A 252 -12.74 -6.45 40.97
CA LYS A 252 -13.62 -7.14 41.92
C LYS A 252 -12.96 -8.45 42.33
N ASP A 253 -12.71 -8.62 43.62
CA ASP A 253 -12.16 -9.88 44.13
C ASP A 253 -13.27 -10.94 44.20
N GLU A 254 -13.25 -11.88 43.26
CA GLU A 254 -14.04 -13.10 43.34
C GLU A 254 -13.30 -14.11 44.23
N LYS A 255 -13.99 -14.64 45.24
CA LYS A 255 -13.37 -15.40 46.36
C LYS A 255 -12.76 -16.76 45.97
N GLU A 256 -12.84 -17.18 44.70
CA GLU A 256 -12.42 -18.51 44.25
C GLU A 256 -11.55 -18.51 42.98
N GLU A 257 -11.18 -17.36 42.39
CA GLU A 257 -10.27 -17.30 41.23
C GLU A 257 -8.87 -16.79 41.61
N PHE A 258 -7.81 -17.41 41.06
CA PHE A 258 -6.44 -16.93 41.23
C PHE A 258 -6.22 -15.62 40.45
N SER A 259 -5.90 -14.54 41.17
CA SER A 259 -5.75 -13.20 40.58
C SER A 259 -4.70 -13.11 39.47
N SER A 260 -3.69 -13.99 39.45
CA SER A 260 -2.66 -14.06 38.41
C SER A 260 -3.21 -14.46 37.04
N ILE A 261 -4.30 -15.23 36.98
CA ILE A 261 -4.94 -15.66 35.73
C ILE A 261 -5.55 -14.47 34.98
N HIS A 262 -6.12 -13.50 35.69
CA HIS A 262 -6.65 -12.28 35.05
C HIS A 262 -5.55 -11.46 34.38
N GLY A 263 -4.38 -11.34 35.02
CA GLY A 263 -3.22 -10.67 34.44
C GLY A 263 -2.76 -11.35 33.15
N PHE A 264 -2.69 -12.68 33.15
CA PHE A 264 -2.34 -13.45 31.96
C PHE A 264 -3.37 -13.30 30.84
N ARG A 265 -4.67 -13.39 31.14
CA ARG A 265 -5.76 -13.14 30.16
C ARG A 265 -5.66 -11.74 29.54
N ALA A 266 -5.35 -10.72 30.34
CA ALA A 266 -5.16 -9.36 29.86
C ALA A 266 -3.94 -9.23 28.92
N LEU A 267 -2.81 -9.82 29.29
CA LEU A 267 -1.61 -9.84 28.43
C LEU A 267 -1.87 -10.57 27.12
N SER A 268 -2.56 -11.71 27.15
CA SER A 268 -2.96 -12.45 25.94
C SER A 268 -3.90 -11.64 25.05
N ALA A 269 -4.85 -10.90 25.62
CA ALA A 269 -5.74 -10.02 24.86
C ALA A 269 -4.97 -8.86 24.20
N ILE A 270 -4.00 -8.25 24.90
CA ILE A 270 -3.13 -7.20 24.35
C ILE A 270 -2.25 -7.75 23.21
N ALA A 271 -1.67 -8.93 23.40
CA ALA A 271 -0.85 -9.59 22.39
C ALA A 271 -1.67 -9.91 21.12
N LEU A 272 -2.89 -10.42 21.29
CA LEU A 272 -3.82 -10.67 20.18
C LEU A 272 -4.14 -9.39 19.40
N LEU A 273 -4.49 -8.31 20.11
CA LEU A 273 -4.76 -7.01 19.49
C LEU A 273 -3.53 -6.48 18.73
N GLY A 274 -2.34 -6.62 19.32
CA GLY A 274 -1.07 -6.26 18.69
C GLY A 274 -0.84 -7.01 17.38
N THR A 275 -1.10 -8.32 17.37
CA THR A 275 -0.96 -9.18 16.18
C THR A 275 -1.97 -8.85 15.09
N HIS A 276 -3.23 -8.57 15.42
CA HIS A 276 -4.21 -8.12 14.42
C HIS A 276 -3.83 -6.79 13.79
N LYS A 277 -3.34 -5.85 14.61
CA LYS A 277 -2.89 -4.54 14.11
C LYS A 277 -1.64 -4.68 13.24
N SER A 278 -0.66 -5.50 13.64
CA SER A 278 0.55 -5.73 12.85
C SER A 278 0.24 -6.40 11.50
N MET A 279 -0.74 -7.31 11.47
CA MET A 279 -1.23 -7.91 10.22
C MET A 279 -1.87 -6.89 9.28
N ALA A 280 -2.66 -5.94 9.80
CA ALA A 280 -3.23 -4.86 8.97
C ALA A 280 -2.13 -3.93 8.43
N LEU A 281 -1.10 -3.66 9.24
CA LEU A 281 0.02 -2.82 8.83
C LEU A 281 0.79 -3.41 7.64
N LEU A 282 0.89 -4.72 7.50
CA LEU A 282 1.55 -5.38 6.36
C LEU A 282 1.04 -4.96 4.98
N PHE A 283 -0.20 -4.48 4.88
CA PHE A 283 -0.78 -4.01 3.63
C PHE A 283 -0.29 -2.60 3.23
N ASN A 284 0.34 -1.87 4.14
CA ASN A 284 0.90 -0.55 3.87
C ASN A 284 2.28 -0.65 3.20
N PRO A 285 2.64 0.33 2.35
CA PRO A 285 3.95 0.35 1.72
C PRO A 285 5.01 0.78 2.75
N TYR A 286 5.97 -0.09 3.01
CA TYR A 286 7.12 0.21 3.87
C TYR A 286 8.37 0.39 3.04
N ILE A 287 9.09 1.48 3.30
CA ILE A 287 10.40 1.75 2.68
C ILE A 287 11.41 0.67 3.07
N ASN A 288 11.38 0.19 4.32
CA ASN A 288 12.22 -0.91 4.77
C ASN A 288 11.37 -2.13 5.13
N ARG A 289 10.88 -2.79 4.08
CA ARG A 289 10.07 -4.01 4.19
C ARG A 289 10.89 -5.22 4.66
N VAL A 290 12.22 -5.22 4.43
CA VAL A 290 13.14 -6.24 4.95
C VAL A 290 13.15 -6.25 6.48
N LYS A 291 13.35 -5.08 7.12
CA LYS A 291 13.34 -4.96 8.58
C LYS A 291 11.97 -5.31 9.17
N LEU A 292 10.89 -4.98 8.47
CA LEU A 292 9.55 -5.37 8.87
C LEU A 292 9.40 -6.91 8.88
N ALA A 293 9.89 -7.59 7.84
CA ALA A 293 9.83 -9.05 7.76
C ALA A 293 10.58 -9.71 8.94
N GLU A 294 11.78 -9.23 9.27
CA GLU A 294 12.55 -9.70 10.44
C GLU A 294 11.77 -9.56 11.75
N VAL A 295 11.16 -8.38 11.96
CA VAL A 295 10.40 -8.08 13.18
C VAL A 295 9.16 -8.95 13.31
N ILE A 296 8.46 -9.22 12.21
CA ILE A 296 7.24 -10.06 12.23
C ILE A 296 7.56 -11.48 12.67
N PHE A 297 8.66 -12.06 12.20
CA PHE A 297 9.09 -13.40 12.63
C PHE A 297 9.34 -13.47 14.13
N LEU A 298 9.88 -12.42 14.75
CA LEU A 298 10.10 -12.38 16.20
C LEU A 298 8.78 -12.30 16.98
N TYR A 299 7.82 -11.50 16.52
CA TYR A 299 6.52 -11.35 17.17
C TYR A 299 5.63 -12.60 17.05
N SER A 300 5.65 -13.30 15.91
CA SER A 300 4.85 -14.52 15.73
C SER A 300 5.34 -15.66 16.62
N ILE A 301 6.65 -15.78 16.85
CA ILE A 301 7.22 -16.73 17.84
C ILE A 301 6.74 -16.38 19.25
N PHE A 302 6.78 -15.11 19.65
CA PHE A 302 6.32 -14.68 20.97
C PHE A 302 4.82 -14.97 21.18
N CYS A 303 3.99 -14.73 20.16
CA CYS A 303 2.55 -15.00 20.22
C CYS A 303 2.23 -16.51 20.27
N PHE A 304 2.99 -17.33 19.55
CA PHE A 304 2.84 -18.79 19.59
C PHE A 304 3.23 -19.36 20.95
N ILE A 305 4.31 -18.86 21.56
CA ILE A 305 4.73 -19.25 22.91
C ILE A 305 3.65 -18.88 23.93
N LEU A 306 3.09 -17.66 23.88
CA LEU A 306 2.00 -17.27 24.79
C LEU A 306 0.74 -18.12 24.66
N ASN A 307 0.38 -18.53 23.44
CA ASN A 307 -0.81 -19.35 23.18
C ASN A 307 -0.61 -20.84 23.48
N THR A 308 0.62 -21.34 23.44
CA THR A 308 0.94 -22.76 23.70
C THR A 308 1.14 -23.04 25.20
N ILE A 309 1.34 -22.00 26.00
CA ILE A 309 1.39 -22.08 27.48
C ILE A 309 -0.03 -22.11 28.10
N LEU A 310 -1.08 -21.90 27.30
CA LEU A 310 -2.50 -22.15 27.62
C LEU A 310 -2.91 -23.57 27.23
#